data_AF-A0A9Q6LPJ4-F1
#
_entry.id   AF-A0A9Q6LPJ4-F1
#
_cell.length_a   1.000
_cell.length_b   1.000
_cell.length_c   1.000
_cell.angle_alpha   90.00
_cell.angle_beta   90.00
_cell.angle_gamma   90.00
#
_symmetry.space_group_name_H-M   'P 1'
#
loop_
_entity.id
_entity.type
_entity.pdbx_description
1 polymer ?
#
loop_
_entity_poly.entity_id
_entity_poly.type
_entity_poly.pdbx_seq_one_letter_code
_entity_poly.pdbx_strand_id
1 'polypeptide(L)'
;MPTQKHMEKITNLIDDLQKRITKLDGQIEAEAKSSFISSGLLEREKSKGSRPVEYYHNVREFSRKLLPKIASWARKALLLCECKNFLEEMTKDDSKALEHATHLNETYLRHSNLAVFEARFRSMTKSLCSKTYKILKSIAKENQQSAVAATNCGGGAYAVADIVNRHQSSGLTSVEEGLQVVELPQTQPAMQG
;
A
#
# COMPACT_ATOMS: atom_id res chain seq x y z
N MET A 1 -19.57 1.69 -6.18
CA MET A 1 -19.61 2.92 -6.99
C MET A 1 -19.20 4.05 -6.08
N PRO A 2 -18.10 4.75 -6.37
CA PRO A 2 -17.51 5.73 -5.44
C PRO A 2 -18.45 6.91 -5.18
N THR A 3 -18.47 7.39 -3.93
CA THR A 3 -19.23 8.60 -3.60
C THR A 3 -18.55 9.86 -4.16
N GLN A 4 -19.31 10.95 -4.37
CA GLN A 4 -18.75 12.24 -4.83
C GLN A 4 -17.64 12.76 -3.90
N LYS A 5 -17.81 12.55 -2.58
CA LYS A 5 -16.81 12.90 -1.56
C LYS A 5 -15.54 12.06 -1.66
N HIS A 6 -15.65 10.78 -2.03
CA HIS A 6 -14.49 9.94 -2.30
C HIS A 6 -13.76 10.41 -3.55
N MET A 7 -14.52 10.66 -4.63
CA MET A 7 -13.97 11.12 -5.91
C MET A 7 -13.15 12.39 -5.75
N GLU A 8 -13.67 13.40 -5.05
CA GLU A 8 -12.94 14.67 -4.82
C GLU A 8 -11.59 14.44 -4.08
N LYS A 9 -11.59 13.63 -3.02
CA LYS A 9 -10.37 13.30 -2.27
C LYS A 9 -9.37 12.50 -3.11
N ILE A 10 -9.86 11.57 -3.92
CA ILE A 10 -9.06 10.71 -4.78
C ILE A 10 -8.40 11.55 -5.88
N THR A 11 -9.17 12.36 -6.61
CA THR A 11 -8.68 13.19 -7.72
C THR A 11 -7.62 14.18 -7.25
N ASN A 12 -7.87 14.90 -6.14
CA ASN A 12 -6.88 15.84 -5.59
C ASN A 12 -5.55 15.14 -5.23
N LEU A 13 -5.62 13.93 -4.68
CA LEU A 13 -4.41 13.18 -4.33
C LEU A 13 -3.71 12.60 -5.57
N ILE A 14 -4.45 12.19 -6.60
CA ILE A 14 -3.88 11.77 -7.89
C ILE A 14 -3.04 12.91 -8.50
N ASP A 15 -3.53 14.15 -8.45
CA ASP A 15 -2.79 15.31 -8.97
C ASP A 15 -1.50 15.56 -8.20
N ASP A 16 -1.54 15.47 -6.86
CA ASP A 16 -0.36 15.62 -6.01
C ASP A 16 0.68 14.52 -6.28
N LEU A 17 0.21 13.27 -6.47
CA LEU A 17 1.06 12.14 -6.86
C LEU A 17 1.70 12.40 -8.22
N GLN A 18 0.90 12.81 -9.21
CA GLN A 18 1.38 13.07 -10.58
C GLN A 18 2.44 14.18 -10.60
N LYS A 19 2.20 15.30 -9.91
CA LYS A 19 3.19 16.40 -9.78
C LYS A 19 4.50 15.88 -9.19
N ARG A 20 4.42 15.01 -8.19
CA ARG A 20 5.63 14.46 -7.55
C ARG A 20 6.36 13.47 -8.45
N ILE A 21 5.64 12.62 -9.19
CA ILE A 21 6.19 11.69 -10.18
C ILE A 21 6.92 12.48 -11.26
N THR A 22 6.29 13.48 -11.89
CA THR A 22 6.91 14.33 -12.91
C THR A 22 8.17 15.03 -12.39
N LYS A 23 8.16 15.51 -11.14
CA LYS A 23 9.36 16.10 -10.52
C LYS A 23 10.49 15.08 -10.36
N LEU A 24 10.20 13.84 -9.98
CA LEU A 24 11.21 12.79 -9.86
C LEU A 24 11.76 12.38 -11.23
N ASP A 25 10.89 12.30 -12.24
CA ASP A 25 11.28 11.99 -13.61
C ASP A 25 12.24 13.05 -14.17
N GLY A 26 11.93 14.34 -14.00
CA GLY A 26 12.84 15.42 -14.39
C GLY A 26 14.19 15.38 -13.65
N GLN A 27 14.22 14.92 -12.40
CA GLN A 27 15.48 14.68 -11.67
C GLN A 27 16.28 13.52 -12.25
N ILE A 28 15.60 12.42 -12.62
CA ILE A 28 16.21 11.26 -13.27
C ILE A 28 16.80 11.66 -14.63
N GLU A 29 16.05 12.38 -15.45
CA GLU A 29 16.51 12.85 -16.75
C GLU A 29 17.73 13.76 -16.64
N ALA A 30 17.68 14.73 -15.73
CA ALA A 30 18.78 15.67 -15.53
C ALA A 30 20.08 14.97 -15.09
N GLU A 31 19.99 13.99 -14.19
CA GLU A 31 21.15 13.20 -13.75
C GLU A 31 21.59 12.20 -14.84
N ALA A 32 20.68 11.63 -15.62
CA ALA A 32 21.05 10.74 -16.71
C ALA A 32 21.80 11.47 -17.82
N LYS A 33 21.51 12.75 -18.06
CA LYS A 33 22.21 13.59 -19.05
C LYS A 33 23.67 13.85 -18.71
N SER A 34 24.10 13.68 -17.45
CA SER A 34 25.50 13.85 -17.07
C SER A 34 26.41 12.69 -17.51
N SER A 35 25.84 11.60 -18.07
CA SER A 35 26.61 10.50 -18.63
C SER A 35 25.97 9.97 -19.92
N PHE A 36 26.78 9.82 -20.97
CA PHE A 36 26.31 9.35 -22.28
C PHE A 36 25.67 7.95 -22.19
N ILE A 37 26.28 7.05 -21.41
CA ILE A 37 25.80 5.68 -21.21
C ILE A 37 24.43 5.68 -20.52
N SER A 38 24.27 6.50 -19.47
CA SER A 38 23.01 6.57 -18.72
C SER A 38 21.90 7.22 -19.54
N SER A 39 22.22 8.26 -20.31
CA SER A 39 21.28 8.89 -21.22
C SER A 39 20.78 7.91 -22.27
N GLY A 40 21.68 7.13 -22.89
CA GLY A 40 21.30 6.13 -23.89
C GLY A 40 20.42 5.01 -23.33
N LEU A 41 20.69 4.55 -22.10
CA LEU A 41 19.86 3.55 -21.43
C LEU A 41 18.47 4.10 -21.10
N LEU A 42 18.39 5.34 -20.61
CA LEU A 42 17.12 5.98 -20.27
C LEU A 42 16.24 6.21 -21.51
N GLU A 43 16.84 6.71 -22.61
CA GLU A 43 16.11 6.92 -23.87
C GLU A 43 15.62 5.60 -24.48
N ARG A 44 16.45 4.54 -24.42
CA ARG A 44 16.02 3.20 -24.84
C ARG A 44 14.86 2.68 -24.00
N GLU A 45 14.84 2.97 -22.71
CA GLU A 45 13.73 2.56 -21.86
C GLU A 45 12.45 3.34 -22.19
N LYS A 46 12.55 4.66 -22.41
CA LYS A 46 11.42 5.49 -22.86
C LYS A 46 10.86 5.04 -24.21
N SER A 47 11.72 4.67 -25.16
CA SER A 47 11.28 4.28 -26.50
C SER A 47 10.47 2.98 -26.52
N LYS A 48 10.48 2.19 -25.45
CA LYS A 48 9.63 1.00 -25.31
C LYS A 48 8.16 1.36 -25.10
N GLY A 49 7.85 2.59 -24.69
CA GLY A 49 6.48 2.99 -24.36
C GLY A 49 5.87 2.19 -23.22
N SER A 50 6.70 1.71 -22.28
CA SER A 50 6.26 0.91 -21.14
C SER A 50 5.35 1.73 -20.21
N ARG A 51 4.47 1.03 -19.50
CA ARG A 51 3.59 1.68 -18.52
C ARG A 51 4.45 2.29 -17.39
N PRO A 52 4.02 3.37 -16.73
CA PRO A 52 4.84 4.07 -15.73
C PRO A 52 5.45 3.18 -14.64
N VAL A 53 4.69 2.21 -14.11
CA VAL A 53 5.19 1.25 -13.11
C VAL A 53 6.36 0.42 -13.65
N GLU A 54 6.21 -0.13 -14.85
CA GLU A 54 7.23 -0.93 -15.51
C GLU A 54 8.46 -0.09 -15.87
N TYR A 55 8.24 1.12 -16.39
CA TYR A 55 9.30 2.08 -16.69
C TYR A 55 10.18 2.35 -15.45
N TYR A 56 9.58 2.77 -14.33
CA TYR A 56 10.37 3.09 -13.13
C TYR A 56 10.98 1.86 -12.46
N HIS A 57 10.37 0.68 -12.61
CA HIS A 57 10.99 -0.58 -12.21
C HIS A 57 12.29 -0.81 -13.00
N ASN A 58 12.23 -0.72 -14.33
CA ASN A 58 13.39 -0.95 -15.20
C ASN A 58 14.49 0.10 -14.96
N VAL A 59 14.11 1.39 -14.84
CA VAL A 59 15.04 2.47 -14.49
C VAL A 59 15.75 2.20 -13.17
N ARG A 60 15.03 1.73 -12.16
CA ARG A 60 15.63 1.33 -10.88
C ARG A 60 16.61 0.18 -11.05
N GLU A 61 16.28 -0.84 -11.83
CA GLU A 61 17.12 -2.04 -12.00
C GLU A 61 18.45 -1.72 -12.68
N PHE A 62 18.42 -1.08 -13.85
CA PHE A 62 19.67 -0.79 -14.57
C PHE A 62 20.52 0.26 -13.85
N SER A 63 19.89 1.20 -13.13
CA SER A 63 20.60 2.26 -12.42
C SER A 63 21.19 1.80 -11.09
N ARG A 64 20.80 0.64 -10.57
CA ARG A 64 21.10 0.21 -9.19
C ARG A 64 22.59 0.24 -8.85
N LYS A 65 23.43 -0.20 -9.79
CA LYS A 65 24.89 -0.26 -9.60
C LYS A 65 25.61 0.99 -10.09
N LEU A 66 25.13 1.57 -11.19
CA LEU A 66 25.84 2.63 -11.91
C LEU A 66 25.45 4.04 -11.42
N LEU A 67 24.20 4.23 -10.99
CA LEU A 67 23.62 5.53 -10.69
C LEU A 67 22.71 5.44 -9.45
N PRO A 68 23.28 5.32 -8.23
CA PRO A 68 22.51 5.11 -7.01
C PRO A 68 21.46 6.20 -6.73
N LYS A 69 21.71 7.44 -7.18
CA LYS A 69 20.73 8.54 -7.08
C LYS A 69 19.51 8.31 -7.96
N ILE A 70 19.71 7.96 -9.24
CA ILE A 70 18.63 7.61 -10.16
C ILE A 70 17.85 6.41 -9.65
N ALA A 71 18.54 5.35 -9.21
CA ALA A 71 17.89 4.17 -8.64
C ALA A 71 17.05 4.51 -7.38
N SER A 72 17.51 5.49 -6.59
CA SER A 72 16.75 6.01 -5.44
C SER A 72 15.49 6.73 -5.90
N TRP A 73 15.58 7.69 -6.83
CA TRP A 73 14.43 8.43 -7.34
C TRP A 73 13.42 7.55 -8.09
N ALA A 74 13.90 6.64 -8.94
CA ALA A 74 13.08 5.69 -9.67
C ALA A 74 12.27 4.80 -8.71
N ARG A 75 12.87 4.36 -7.60
CA ARG A 75 12.13 3.65 -6.55
C ARG A 75 11.03 4.51 -5.91
N LYS A 76 11.27 5.81 -5.70
CA LYS A 76 10.23 6.71 -5.18
C LYS A 76 9.11 6.91 -6.18
N ALA A 77 9.45 7.07 -7.45
CA ALA A 77 8.48 7.25 -8.53
C ALA A 77 7.63 5.99 -8.72
N LEU A 78 8.25 4.81 -8.71
CA LEU A 78 7.57 3.51 -8.74
C LEU A 78 6.49 3.41 -7.65
N LEU A 79 6.86 3.71 -6.40
CA LEU A 79 5.92 3.64 -5.27
C LEU A 79 4.76 4.63 -5.42
N LEU A 80 5.02 5.83 -5.93
CA LEU A 80 3.98 6.83 -6.17
C LEU A 80 3.09 6.44 -7.36
N CYS A 81 3.63 5.77 -8.38
CA CYS A 81 2.85 5.21 -9.48
C CYS A 81 1.91 4.11 -9.00
N GLU A 82 2.36 3.22 -8.11
CA GLU A 82 1.46 2.22 -7.50
C GLU A 82 0.35 2.88 -6.69
N CYS A 83 0.68 3.88 -5.87
CA CYS A 83 -0.32 4.66 -5.12
C CYS A 83 -1.34 5.31 -6.08
N LYS A 84 -0.87 5.87 -7.19
CA LYS A 84 -1.72 6.52 -8.20
C LYS A 84 -2.63 5.51 -8.88
N ASN A 85 -2.11 4.35 -9.29
CA ASN A 85 -2.89 3.30 -9.91
C ASN A 85 -4.01 2.80 -9.00
N PHE A 86 -3.72 2.56 -7.71
CA PHE A 86 -4.78 2.18 -6.76
C PHE A 86 -5.86 3.24 -6.68
N LEU A 87 -5.49 4.52 -6.57
CA LEU A 87 -6.46 5.60 -6.54
C LEU A 87 -7.27 5.72 -7.84
N GLU A 88 -6.64 5.53 -9.01
CA GLU A 88 -7.35 5.52 -10.29
C GLU A 88 -8.34 4.32 -10.38
N GLU A 89 -7.98 3.16 -9.86
CA GLU A 89 -8.90 2.01 -9.76
C GLU A 89 -10.07 2.32 -8.84
N MET A 90 -9.81 2.99 -7.71
CA MET A 90 -10.84 3.46 -6.78
C MET A 90 -11.83 4.46 -7.38
N THR A 91 -11.48 5.16 -8.47
CA THR A 91 -12.45 6.02 -9.17
C THR A 91 -13.47 5.23 -9.99
N LYS A 92 -13.18 3.95 -10.28
CA LYS A 92 -14.03 3.07 -11.07
C LYS A 92 -14.81 2.11 -10.17
N ASP A 93 -14.11 1.50 -9.23
CA ASP A 93 -14.66 0.51 -8.31
C ASP A 93 -14.00 0.64 -6.94
N ASP A 94 -14.79 1.05 -5.96
CA ASP A 94 -14.34 1.26 -4.60
C ASP A 94 -14.46 0.01 -3.70
N SER A 95 -14.97 -1.10 -4.21
CA SER A 95 -15.06 -2.35 -3.45
C SER A 95 -13.68 -2.91 -3.08
N LYS A 96 -12.65 -2.60 -3.86
CA LYS A 96 -11.27 -3.08 -3.68
C LYS A 96 -10.40 -2.23 -2.74
N ALA A 97 -10.97 -1.21 -2.11
CA ALA A 97 -10.21 -0.30 -1.24
C ALA A 97 -9.39 -1.01 -0.16
N LEU A 98 -9.96 -2.06 0.45
CA LEU A 98 -9.28 -2.82 1.50
C LEU A 98 -8.09 -3.61 0.94
N GLU A 99 -8.26 -4.26 -0.21
CA GLU A 99 -7.20 -5.01 -0.90
C GLU A 99 -6.03 -4.07 -1.25
N HIS A 100 -6.34 -2.92 -1.86
CA HIS A 100 -5.33 -1.91 -2.19
C HIS A 100 -4.64 -1.35 -0.95
N ALA A 101 -5.36 -1.12 0.16
CA ALA A 101 -4.76 -0.66 1.41
C ALA A 101 -3.77 -1.68 1.98
N THR A 102 -4.12 -2.97 1.95
CA THR A 102 -3.26 -4.07 2.38
C THR A 102 -2.04 -4.19 1.49
N HIS A 103 -2.23 -4.21 0.16
CA HIS A 103 -1.13 -4.29 -0.79
C HIS A 103 -0.16 -3.12 -0.62
N LEU A 104 -0.68 -1.91 -0.48
CA LEU A 104 0.12 -0.71 -0.26
C LEU A 104 0.96 -0.83 1.02
N ASN A 105 0.39 -1.38 2.10
CA ASN A 105 1.10 -1.63 3.36
C ASN A 105 2.22 -2.68 3.18
N GLU A 106 1.95 -3.78 2.49
CA GLU A 106 2.96 -4.80 2.17
C GLU A 106 4.09 -4.25 1.31
N THR A 107 3.75 -3.44 0.31
CA THR A 107 4.73 -2.73 -0.53
C THR A 107 5.58 -1.77 0.31
N TYR A 108 5.00 -1.04 1.27
CA TYR A 108 5.80 -0.27 2.23
C TYR A 108 6.77 -1.15 2.99
N LEU A 109 6.30 -2.26 3.58
CA LEU A 109 7.13 -3.16 4.37
C LEU A 109 8.28 -3.74 3.54
N ARG A 110 8.02 -4.20 2.32
CA ARG A 110 9.03 -4.73 1.38
C ARG A 110 10.08 -3.69 0.98
N HIS A 111 9.69 -2.44 0.82
CA HIS A 111 10.62 -1.36 0.49
C HIS A 111 11.32 -0.77 1.71
N SER A 112 10.85 -1.03 2.93
CA SER A 112 11.18 -0.20 4.08
C SER A 112 12.27 -0.69 5.02
N ASN A 113 12.58 -1.99 5.18
CA ASN A 113 13.62 -2.47 6.14
C ASN A 113 13.91 -1.44 7.27
N LEU A 114 12.89 -1.25 8.13
CA LEU A 114 12.35 0.03 8.66
C LEU A 114 13.36 1.16 8.99
N ALA A 115 14.54 0.84 9.51
CA ALA A 115 15.54 1.80 9.97
C ALA A 115 16.17 2.66 8.85
N VAL A 116 16.27 2.14 7.61
CA VAL A 116 16.92 2.86 6.50
C VAL A 116 15.91 3.69 5.67
N PHE A 117 14.63 3.36 5.75
CA PHE A 117 13.59 3.98 4.93
C PHE A 117 13.05 5.29 5.48
N GLU A 118 12.90 5.41 6.81
CA GLU A 118 12.53 6.69 7.43
C GLU A 118 13.59 7.78 7.21
N ALA A 119 14.87 7.40 7.19
CA ALA A 119 15.97 8.33 6.93
C ALA A 119 16.14 8.69 5.44
N ARG A 120 15.80 7.81 4.48
CA ARG A 120 16.03 8.02 3.03
C ARG A 120 14.85 8.59 2.24
N PHE A 121 13.62 8.48 2.73
CA PHE A 121 12.47 9.13 2.14
C PHE A 121 12.17 10.48 2.83
N ARG A 122 12.79 11.57 2.34
CA ARG A 122 12.33 12.94 2.68
C ARG A 122 10.80 13.04 2.59
N SER A 123 10.22 13.72 3.58
CA SER A 123 8.83 13.67 4.08
C SER A 123 7.68 13.61 3.05
N MET A 124 7.87 14.10 1.83
CA MET A 124 6.77 14.24 0.86
C MET A 124 6.28 12.91 0.28
N THR A 125 7.18 12.00 -0.13
CA THR A 125 6.74 10.70 -0.67
C THR A 125 6.03 9.93 0.43
N LYS A 126 6.65 9.74 1.61
CA LYS A 126 6.02 9.11 2.78
C LYS A 126 4.67 9.76 3.14
N SER A 127 4.55 11.08 3.04
CA SER A 127 3.28 11.77 3.27
C SER A 127 2.21 11.41 2.24
N LEU A 128 2.52 11.41 0.94
CA LEU A 128 1.55 11.10 -0.11
C LEU A 128 1.06 9.65 -0.02
N CYS A 129 2.02 8.75 0.09
CA CYS A 129 1.90 7.37 0.48
C CYS A 129 0.95 7.13 1.68
N SER A 130 1.16 7.85 2.79
CA SER A 130 0.31 7.78 3.98
C SER A 130 -1.09 8.33 3.74
N LYS A 131 -1.22 9.43 2.99
CA LYS A 131 -2.53 9.99 2.59
C LYS A 131 -3.31 8.98 1.74
N THR A 132 -2.67 8.30 0.80
CA THR A 132 -3.29 7.25 -0.02
C THR A 132 -3.83 6.13 0.86
N TYR A 133 -3.00 5.60 1.77
CA TYR A 133 -3.43 4.56 2.70
C TYR A 133 -4.64 4.98 3.55
N LYS A 134 -4.63 6.21 4.09
CA LYS A 134 -5.74 6.73 4.89
C LYS A 134 -7.04 6.85 4.09
N ILE A 135 -6.97 7.28 2.83
CA ILE A 135 -8.15 7.36 1.94
C ILE A 135 -8.68 5.95 1.66
N LEU A 136 -7.83 5.02 1.26
CA LEU A 136 -8.23 3.63 0.98
C LEU A 136 -8.89 2.98 2.20
N LYS A 137 -8.31 3.15 3.39
CA LYS A 137 -8.87 2.63 4.64
C LYS A 137 -10.20 3.29 5.03
N SER A 138 -10.35 4.60 4.79
CA SER A 138 -11.62 5.31 5.03
C SER A 138 -12.72 4.74 4.14
N ILE A 139 -12.44 4.58 2.85
CA ILE A 139 -13.40 4.04 1.88
C ILE A 139 -13.77 2.59 2.24
N ALA A 140 -12.79 1.75 2.56
CA ALA A 140 -13.04 0.37 3.01
C ALA A 140 -13.98 0.32 4.22
N LYS A 141 -13.77 1.19 5.22
CA LYS A 141 -14.60 1.26 6.42
C LYS A 141 -16.03 1.71 6.09
N GLU A 142 -16.18 2.71 5.25
CA GLU A 142 -17.50 3.23 4.83
C GLU A 142 -18.28 2.18 4.01
N ASN A 143 -17.58 1.40 3.17
CA ASN A 143 -18.17 0.31 2.41
C ASN A 143 -18.65 -0.84 3.32
N GLN A 144 -17.85 -1.19 4.33
CA GLN A 144 -18.27 -2.18 5.35
C GLN A 144 -19.49 -1.72 6.15
N GLN A 145 -19.52 -0.45 6.58
CA GLN A 145 -20.65 0.09 7.34
C GLN A 145 -21.94 0.14 6.51
N SER A 146 -21.83 0.51 5.23
CA SER A 146 -22.96 0.52 4.30
C SER A 146 -23.51 -0.89 4.04
N ALA A 147 -22.63 -1.89 3.91
CA ALA A 147 -23.04 -3.29 3.74
C ALA A 147 -23.79 -3.82 4.97
N VAL A 148 -23.33 -3.51 6.19
CA VAL A 148 -23.99 -3.87 7.45
C VAL A 148 -25.35 -3.18 7.61
N ALA A 149 -25.44 -1.89 7.24
CA ALA A 149 -26.71 -1.17 7.26
C ALA A 149 -27.74 -1.76 6.27
N ALA A 150 -27.30 -2.16 5.08
CA ALA A 150 -28.15 -2.83 4.10
C ALA A 150 -28.64 -4.21 4.58
N THR A 151 -27.81 -4.96 5.32
CA THR A 151 -28.22 -6.25 5.91
C THR A 151 -29.14 -6.10 7.11
N ASN A 152 -28.98 -5.03 7.92
CA ASN A 152 -29.88 -4.78 9.05
C ASN A 152 -31.27 -4.27 8.64
N CYS A 153 -31.39 -3.59 7.50
CA CYS A 153 -32.69 -3.16 6.95
C CYS A 153 -33.45 -4.27 6.20
N GLY A 154 -32.75 -5.32 5.75
CA GLY A 154 -33.32 -6.49 5.07
C GLY A 154 -33.20 -7.74 5.95
N GLY A 155 -34.03 -7.82 6.99
CA GLY A 155 -34.20 -8.95 7.93
C GLY A 155 -33.25 -10.16 7.81
N GLY A 156 -32.31 -10.29 8.75
CA GLY A 156 -31.55 -11.53 8.94
C GLY A 156 -30.28 -11.38 9.77
N ALA A 157 -30.42 -11.16 11.08
CA ALA A 157 -29.33 -10.91 12.03
C ALA A 157 -28.35 -12.09 12.30
N TYR A 158 -28.35 -13.15 11.49
CA TYR A 158 -27.58 -14.38 11.79
C TYR A 158 -26.39 -14.66 10.87
N ALA A 159 -26.13 -13.86 9.83
CA ALA A 159 -25.01 -14.11 8.90
C ALA A 159 -23.74 -13.27 9.18
N VAL A 160 -23.80 -12.27 10.08
CA VAL A 160 -22.74 -11.25 10.21
C VAL A 160 -21.64 -11.64 11.21
N ALA A 161 -21.89 -12.58 12.12
CA ALA A 161 -20.89 -12.98 13.12
C ALA A 161 -19.67 -13.69 12.51
N ASP A 162 -19.82 -14.36 11.36
CA ASP A 162 -18.73 -15.18 10.78
C ASP A 162 -17.69 -14.38 10.01
N ILE A 163 -18.04 -13.23 9.42
CA ILE A 163 -17.10 -12.42 8.63
C ILE A 163 -16.24 -11.54 9.54
N VAL A 164 -16.80 -11.04 10.64
CA VAL A 164 -16.07 -10.20 11.60
C VAL A 164 -15.05 -11.04 12.41
N ASN A 165 -15.38 -12.30 12.72
CA ASN A 165 -14.53 -13.15 13.57
C ASN A 165 -13.33 -13.77 12.82
N ARG A 166 -13.44 -13.97 11.49
CA ARG A 166 -12.33 -14.49 10.66
C ARG A 166 -11.19 -13.51 10.43
N HIS A 167 -11.39 -12.20 10.62
CA HIS A 167 -10.32 -11.20 10.42
C HIS A 167 -9.74 -10.63 11.72
N GLN A 168 -10.40 -10.83 12.87
CA GLN A 168 -9.77 -10.58 14.17
C GLN A 168 -8.86 -11.75 14.60
N SER A 169 -9.13 -12.97 14.15
CA SER A 169 -8.36 -14.17 14.53
C SER A 169 -7.02 -14.35 13.77
N SER A 170 -6.65 -13.43 12.87
CA SER A 170 -5.34 -13.44 12.19
C SER A 170 -4.39 -12.37 12.72
N GLY A 171 -4.71 -11.77 13.86
CA GLY A 171 -3.80 -10.88 14.58
C GLY A 171 -2.64 -11.68 15.18
N LEU A 172 -1.44 -11.47 14.64
CA LEU A 172 -0.20 -11.70 15.37
C LEU A 172 -0.34 -11.07 16.75
N THR A 173 -0.35 -11.91 17.78
CA THR A 173 -0.22 -11.47 19.16
C THR A 173 1.17 -10.89 19.34
N SER A 174 1.19 -9.60 19.72
CA SER A 174 2.30 -8.94 20.37
C SER A 174 2.75 -9.82 21.54
N VAL A 175 3.96 -10.37 21.44
CA VAL A 175 4.64 -10.98 22.59
C VAL A 175 5.17 -9.81 23.41
N GLU A 176 4.43 -9.41 24.43
CA GLU A 176 5.00 -8.99 25.72
C GLU A 176 3.91 -8.81 26.78
N GLU A 177 4.30 -9.19 28.00
CA GLU A 177 3.61 -9.06 29.29
C GLU A 177 2.55 -10.10 29.68
N GLY A 178 2.91 -10.88 30.70
CA GLY A 178 1.96 -11.32 31.72
C GLY A 178 1.91 -12.82 31.98
N LEU A 179 2.79 -13.31 32.86
CA LEU A 179 2.61 -14.57 33.58
C LEU A 179 1.18 -14.68 34.13
N GLN A 180 0.39 -15.66 33.66
CA GLN A 180 -0.66 -16.27 34.46
C GLN A 180 -0.49 -17.78 34.40
N VAL A 181 -0.21 -18.33 35.58
CA VAL A 181 -0.09 -19.75 35.89
C VAL A 181 -1.40 -20.45 35.50
N VAL A 182 -1.32 -21.37 34.54
CA VAL A 182 -2.41 -22.31 34.27
C VAL A 182 -2.28 -23.43 35.30
N GLU A 183 -3.12 -23.42 36.34
CA GLU A 183 -3.37 -24.61 37.13
C GLU A 183 -4.06 -25.65 36.24
N LEU A 184 -3.42 -26.82 36.07
CA LEU A 184 -4.04 -27.97 35.42
C LEU A 184 -5.16 -28.54 36.31
N PRO A 185 -6.33 -28.90 35.77
CA PRO A 185 -7.30 -29.70 36.49
C PRO A 185 -6.75 -31.11 36.71
N GLN A 186 -6.65 -31.54 37.98
CA GLN A 186 -6.34 -32.92 38.35
C GLN A 186 -7.49 -33.84 37.90
N THR A 187 -7.21 -34.75 36.99
CA THR A 187 -8.08 -35.88 36.65
C THR A 187 -8.10 -36.90 37.80
N GLN A 188 -9.28 -37.16 38.36
CA GLN A 188 -9.50 -38.30 39.27
C GLN A 188 -9.39 -39.63 38.49
N PRO A 189 -8.74 -40.67 39.05
CA PRO A 189 -8.75 -42.00 38.46
C PRO A 189 -10.07 -42.73 38.72
N ALA A 190 -10.58 -43.39 37.68
CA ALA A 190 -11.75 -44.25 37.70
C ALA A 190 -11.54 -45.45 38.64
N MET A 191 -12.53 -45.72 39.52
CA MET A 191 -12.59 -46.97 40.28
C MET A 191 -13.01 -48.11 39.35
N GLN A 192 -12.15 -49.13 39.23
CA GLN A 192 -12.54 -50.45 38.75
C GLN A 192 -13.17 -51.24 39.91
N GLY A 193 -14.35 -51.82 39.65
CA GLY A 193 -14.83 -53.01 40.37
C GLY A 193 -14.30 -54.28 39.72
#